data_AF-A0A7C6YEF2-F1
#
_entry.id   AF-A0A7C6YEF2-F1
#
_cell.length_a   1.000
_cell.length_b   1.000
_cell.length_c   1.000
_cell.angle_alpha   90.00
_cell.angle_beta   90.00
_cell.angle_gamma   90.00
#
_symmetry.space_group_name_H-M   'P 1'
#
loop_
_entity.id
_entity.type
_entity.pdbx_description
1 polymer ?
#
loop_
_entity_poly.entity_id
_entity_poly.type
_entity_poly.pdbx_seq_one_letter_code
_entity_poly.pdbx_strand_id
1 'polypeptide(L)'
;MPVPQWNLIAAVVFTLFVLYVLSRILYQPLKVVLRILLHLLLGGGIIALYNVIGASWNLTVGLNVVSAFLVGVMGLPGLVMLIGLKYILG
;
A
#
# COMPACT_ATOMS: atom_id res chain seq x y z
N MET A 1 -55.43 1.29 14.68
CA MET A 1 -54.68 2.43 14.10
C MET A 1 -53.20 2.16 14.30
N PRO A 2 -52.36 2.10 13.25
CA PRO A 2 -50.94 1.82 13.44
C PRO A 2 -50.31 3.00 14.19
N VAL A 3 -49.79 2.74 15.37
CA VAL A 3 -49.07 3.73 16.17
C VAL A 3 -47.79 4.12 15.44
N PRO A 4 -47.44 5.41 15.32
CA PRO A 4 -46.17 5.81 14.74
C PRO A 4 -45.03 5.26 15.61
N GLN A 5 -44.26 4.32 15.05
CA GLN A 5 -43.16 3.65 15.72
C GLN A 5 -41.91 4.55 15.70
N TRP A 6 -41.99 5.72 16.32
CA TRP A 6 -40.90 6.70 16.39
C TRP A 6 -39.56 6.09 16.85
N ASN A 7 -39.63 5.10 17.73
CA ASN A 7 -38.47 4.33 18.18
C ASN A 7 -37.73 3.63 17.01
N LEU A 8 -38.48 3.13 16.03
CA LEU A 8 -37.93 2.43 14.88
C LEU A 8 -37.25 3.41 13.91
N ILE A 9 -37.86 4.57 13.70
CA ILE A 9 -37.26 5.66 12.91
C ILE A 9 -35.97 6.16 13.58
N ALA A 10 -35.98 6.38 14.90
CA ALA A 10 -34.81 6.79 15.66
C ALA A 10 -33.68 5.75 15.61
N ALA A 11 -34.01 4.46 15.76
CA ALA A 11 -33.05 3.36 15.67
C ALA A 11 -32.41 3.26 14.28
N VAL A 12 -33.19 3.42 13.21
CA VAL A 12 -32.67 3.42 11.83
C VAL A 12 -31.75 4.61 11.59
N VAL A 13 -32.14 5.81 11.99
CA VAL A 13 -31.30 7.02 11.85
C VAL A 13 -29.99 6.87 12.64
N PHE A 14 -30.06 6.37 13.88
CA PHE A 14 -28.89 6.11 14.69
C PHE A 14 -27.97 5.05 14.07
N THR A 15 -28.54 3.97 13.53
CA THR A 15 -27.78 2.92 12.84
C THR A 15 -27.06 3.45 11.61
N LEU A 16 -27.76 4.25 10.78
CA LEU A 16 -27.16 4.89 9.61
C LEU A 16 -26.06 5.88 10.00
N PHE A 17 -26.25 6.63 11.08
CA PHE A 17 -25.25 7.55 11.60
C PHE A 17 -23.98 6.81 12.05
N VAL A 18 -24.14 5.74 12.85
CA VAL A 18 -23.02 4.91 13.30
C VAL A 18 -22.31 4.26 12.11
N LEU A 19 -23.06 3.69 11.16
CA LEU A 19 -22.51 3.07 9.96
C LEU A 19 -21.73 4.08 9.10
N TYR A 20 -22.22 5.31 8.97
CA TYR A 20 -21.52 6.37 8.25
C TYR A 20 -20.18 6.74 8.92
N VAL A 21 -20.16 6.90 10.24
CA VAL A 21 -18.94 7.19 10.99
C VAL A 21 -17.94 6.04 10.89
N LEU A 22 -18.39 4.80 11.07
CA LEU A 22 -17.55 3.60 10.95
C LEU A 22 -16.94 3.50 9.56
N SER A 23 -17.77 3.70 8.53
CA SER A 23 -17.35 3.67 7.13
C SER A 23 -16.28 4.73 6.87
N ARG A 24 -16.45 5.96 7.38
CA ARG A 24 -15.48 7.05 7.20
C ARG A 24 -14.15 6.74 7.87
N ILE A 25 -14.17 6.17 9.07
CA ILE A 25 -12.96 5.78 9.81
C ILE A 25 -12.22 4.66 9.09
N LEU A 26 -12.92 3.68 8.51
CA LEU A 26 -12.31 2.57 7.76
C LEU A 26 -11.84 2.97 6.35
N TYR A 27 -12.49 3.93 5.70
CA TYR A 27 -12.11 4.35 4.35
C TYR A 27 -10.78 5.10 4.30
N GLN A 28 -10.43 5.84 5.36
CA GLN A 28 -9.17 6.56 5.46
C GLN A 28 -7.93 5.64 5.45
N PRO A 29 -7.80 4.61 6.32
CA PRO A 29 -6.66 3.70 6.30
C PRO A 29 -6.63 2.86 5.03
N LEU A 30 -7.78 2.48 4.47
CA LEU A 30 -7.83 1.72 3.22
C LEU A 30 -7.16 2.48 2.06
N LYS A 31 -7.37 3.79 1.95
CA LYS A 31 -6.69 4.64 0.96
C LYS A 31 -5.17 4.66 1.14
N VAL A 32 -4.71 4.67 2.40
CA VAL A 32 -3.26 4.65 2.71
C VAL A 32 -2.65 3.31 2.32
N VAL A 33 -3.28 2.20 2.69
CA VAL A 33 -2.83 0.85 2.30
C VAL A 33 -2.76 0.72 0.78
N LEU A 34 -3.78 1.19 0.07
CA LEU A 34 -3.79 1.15 -1.40
C LEU A 34 -2.64 1.97 -1.98
N ARG A 35 -2.39 3.16 -1.44
CA ARG A 35 -1.26 4.01 -1.88
C ARG A 35 0.08 3.31 -1.64
N ILE A 36 0.28 2.68 -0.48
CA ILE A 36 1.52 1.94 -0.18
C ILE A 36 1.69 0.77 -1.15
N LEU A 37 0.62 0.00 -1.41
CA LEU A 37 0.63 -1.09 -2.38
C LEU A 37 1.03 -0.63 -3.77
N LEU A 38 0.55 0.53 -4.23
CA LEU A 38 0.95 1.08 -5.52
C LEU A 38 2.46 1.38 -5.58
N HIS A 39 3.03 1.99 -4.53
CA HIS A 39 4.48 2.24 -4.48
C HIS A 39 5.27 0.92 -4.44
N LEU A 40 4.81 -0.06 -3.66
CA LEU A 40 5.42 -1.40 -3.61
C LEU A 40 5.40 -2.09 -4.97
N LEU A 41 4.28 -2.04 -5.69
CA LEU A 41 4.17 -2.64 -7.03
C LEU A 41 5.07 -1.92 -8.04
N LEU A 42 5.12 -0.59 -7.99
CA LEU A 42 6.02 0.20 -8.86
C LEU A 42 7.49 -0.14 -8.57
N GLY A 43 7.92 -0.07 -7.32
CA GLY A 43 9.31 -0.36 -6.95
C GLY A 43 9.69 -1.82 -7.17
N GLY A 44 8.79 -2.75 -6.86
CA GLY A 44 8.95 -4.16 -7.16
C GLY A 44 9.05 -4.43 -8.66
N GLY A 45 8.27 -3.71 -9.48
CA GLY A 45 8.35 -3.77 -10.94
C GLY A 45 9.68 -3.26 -11.48
N ILE A 46 10.20 -2.14 -10.94
CA ILE A 46 11.51 -1.61 -11.34
C ILE A 46 12.64 -2.60 -10.95
N ILE A 47 12.60 -3.16 -9.74
CA ILE A 47 13.56 -4.18 -9.29
C ILE A 47 13.47 -5.44 -10.16
N ALA A 48 12.25 -5.89 -10.48
CA ALA A 48 12.04 -7.06 -11.33
C ALA A 48 12.64 -6.84 -12.73
N LEU A 49 12.37 -5.67 -13.34
CA LEU A 49 12.91 -5.32 -14.64
C LEU A 49 14.45 -5.24 -14.62
N TYR A 50 15.00 -4.63 -13.57
CA TYR A 50 16.44 -4.57 -13.35
C TYR A 50 17.04 -5.98 -13.18
N ASN A 51 16.43 -6.84 -12.37
CA ASN A 51 16.91 -8.20 -12.15
C ASN A 51 16.84 -9.05 -13.42
N VAL A 52 15.85 -8.86 -14.29
CA VAL A 52 15.76 -9.56 -15.57
C VAL A 52 16.89 -9.15 -16.51
N ILE A 53 17.20 -7.85 -16.60
CA ILE A 53 18.30 -7.35 -17.43
C ILE A 53 19.67 -7.69 -16.82
N GLY A 54 19.79 -7.56 -15.50
CA GLY A 54 21.00 -7.77 -14.72
C GLY A 54 21.30 -9.23 -14.36
N ALA A 55 20.37 -10.16 -14.63
CA ALA A 55 20.58 -11.60 -14.41
C ALA A 55 21.83 -12.11 -15.14
N SER A 56 22.10 -11.59 -16.34
CA SER A 56 23.29 -11.93 -17.14
C SER A 56 24.61 -11.50 -16.48
N TRP A 57 24.58 -10.55 -15.54
CA TRP A 57 25.75 -9.99 -14.86
C TRP A 57 25.85 -10.36 -13.37
N ASN A 58 25.02 -11.28 -12.87
CA ASN A 58 24.91 -11.63 -11.44
C ASN A 58 24.61 -10.43 -10.50
N LEU A 59 24.17 -9.31 -11.07
CA LEU A 59 23.78 -8.09 -10.35
C LEU A 59 22.30 -8.17 -9.99
N THR A 60 21.97 -9.09 -9.08
CA THR A 60 20.60 -9.24 -8.57
C THR A 60 20.41 -8.45 -7.28
N VAL A 61 19.34 -7.66 -7.20
CA VAL A 61 18.88 -7.01 -5.96
C VAL A 61 17.74 -7.84 -5.39
N GLY A 62 17.73 -8.06 -4.07
CA GLY A 62 16.66 -8.83 -3.43
C GLY A 62 15.30 -8.19 -3.69
N LEU A 63 14.37 -8.94 -4.30
CA LEU A 63 12.99 -8.51 -4.52
C LEU A 63 12.17 -8.84 -3.27
N ASN A 64 12.12 -7.89 -2.33
CA ASN A 64 11.38 -8.02 -1.09
C ASN A 64 10.54 -6.76 -0.85
N VAL A 65 9.65 -6.80 0.15
CA VAL A 65 8.75 -5.67 0.45
C VAL A 65 9.53 -4.40 0.82
N VAL A 66 10.65 -4.54 1.54
CA VAL A 66 11.47 -3.40 2.00
C VAL A 66 12.19 -2.73 0.82
N SER A 67 12.83 -3.52 -0.05
CA SER A 67 13.53 -3.02 -1.24
C SER A 67 12.54 -2.45 -2.26
N ALA A 68 11.41 -3.13 -2.49
CA ALA A 68 10.34 -2.64 -3.34
C ALA A 68 9.73 -1.34 -2.80
N PHE A 69 9.65 -1.16 -1.47
CA PHE A 69 9.19 0.10 -0.89
C PHE A 69 10.22 1.21 -1.08
N LEU A 70 11.49 0.95 -0.79
CA LEU A 70 12.58 1.92 -0.95
C LEU A 70 12.70 2.39 -2.41
N VAL A 71 12.72 1.44 -3.35
CA VAL A 71 12.74 1.74 -4.79
C VAL A 71 11.40 2.30 -5.26
N GLY A 72 10.29 1.92 -4.65
CA GLY A 72 8.96 2.43 -4.99
C GLY A 72 8.76 3.88 -4.62
N VAL A 73 9.33 4.30 -3.48
CA VAL A 73 9.27 5.67 -2.98
C VAL A 73 10.33 6.55 -3.63
N MET A 74 11.57 6.06 -3.75
CA MET A 74 12.70 6.83 -4.29
C MET A 74 12.87 6.70 -5.80
N GLY A 75 12.35 5.63 -6.42
CA GLY A 75 12.55 5.31 -7.84
C GLY A 75 13.94 4.74 -8.12
N LEU A 76 14.50 5.11 -9.27
CA LEU A 76 15.87 4.77 -9.68
C LEU A 76 16.95 5.05 -8.63
N PRO A 77 17.00 6.21 -7.93
CA PRO A 77 18.04 6.46 -6.93
C PRO A 77 17.97 5.49 -5.75
N GLY A 78 16.79 5.01 -5.37
CA GLY A 78 16.65 3.95 -4.36
C GLY A 78 17.30 2.63 -4.82
N LEU A 79 17.22 2.34 -6.12
CA LEU A 79 17.83 1.15 -6.71
C LEU A 79 19.36 1.25 -6.71
N VAL A 80 19.90 2.42 -7.08
CA VAL A 80 21.35 2.72 -6.98
C VAL A 80 21.84 2.57 -5.54
N MET A 81 21.06 3.05 -4.57
CA MET A 81 21.40 2.96 -3.15
C MET A 81 21.45 1.51 -2.66
N LEU A 82 20.49 0.67 -3.06
CA LEU A 82 20.50 -0.77 -2.74
C LEU A 82 21.67 -1.51 -3.39
N ILE A 83 22.01 -1.16 -4.63
CA ILE A 83 23.19 -1.70 -5.32
C ILE A 83 24.46 -1.30 -4.54
N GLY A 84 24.61 -0.02 -4.19
CA GLY A 84 25.74 0.46 -3.38
C GLY A 84 25.83 -0.24 -2.03
N LEU A 85 24.69 -0.46 -1.36
CA LEU A 85 24.65 -1.21 -0.10
C LEU A 85 25.13 -2.66 -0.29
N LYS A 86 24.71 -3.32 -1.37
CA LYS A 86 25.15 -4.68 -1.71
C LYS A 86 26.67 -4.74 -1.95
N TYR A 87 27.27 -3.70 -2.54
CA TYR A 87 28.73 -3.61 -2.73
C TYR A 87 29.51 -3.32 -1.44
N ILE A 88 28.90 -2.72 -0.42
CA ILE A 88 29.54 -2.43 0.87
C ILE A 88 29.37 -3.61 1.85
N LEU A 89 28.20 -4.26 1.84
CA LEU A 89 27.86 -5.39 2.72
C LEU A 89 28.25 -6.76 2.14
N GLY A 90 28.49 -6.83 0.83
CA GLY A 90 29.06 -8.01 0.15
C GLY A 90 30.58 -7.94 0.12
#